data_AF-A0A9P7X6B0-F1
#
_entry.id   AF-A0A9P7X6B0-F1
#
_cell.length_a   1.000
_cell.length_b   1.000
_cell.length_c   1.000
_cell.angle_alpha   90.00
_cell.angle_beta   90.00
_cell.angle_gamma   90.00
#
_symmetry.space_group_name_H-M   'P 1'
#
loop_
_entity.id
_entity.type
_entity.pdbx_description
1 polymer ?
#
loop_
_entity_poly.entity_id
_entity_poly.type
_entity_poly.pdbx_seq_one_letter_code
_entity_poly.pdbx_strand_id
1 'polypeptide(L)'
;MAAKGVEIVAIKPRPENKEHVIKAFEGADIVCAMTVLLMQGEQLAKGKMLVDAAKAANVKQLIWSGQESIKERSGGKYKNAVLSDEKHKITEYVRASGIPIMVNIILGMFMENFKTMAAPRKQADGSYAVSFASALEDVIPVIYTARDFGLFV
;
A
#
# COMPACT_ATOMS: atom_id res chain seq x y z
N MET A 1 20.66 -8.30 -7.74
CA MET A 1 20.23 -7.54 -6.54
C MET A 1 21.38 -7.39 -5.56
N ALA A 2 22.08 -8.47 -5.17
CA ALA A 2 23.28 -8.38 -4.32
C ALA A 2 24.37 -7.43 -4.86
N ALA A 3 24.65 -7.46 -6.17
CA ALA A 3 25.58 -6.51 -6.81
C ALA A 3 25.15 -5.03 -6.76
N LYS A 4 23.91 -4.75 -6.33
CA LYS A 4 23.37 -3.40 -6.11
C LYS A 4 23.23 -3.07 -4.61
N GLY A 5 23.84 -3.88 -3.72
CA GLY A 5 23.75 -3.70 -2.27
C GLY A 5 22.41 -4.14 -1.65
N VAL A 6 21.60 -4.92 -2.37
CA VAL A 6 20.29 -5.39 -1.88
C VAL A 6 20.39 -6.83 -1.39
N GLU A 7 20.12 -7.03 -0.11
CA GLU A 7 19.85 -8.35 0.49
C GLU A 7 18.36 -8.70 0.32
N ILE A 8 18.08 -9.99 0.03
CA ILE A 8 16.71 -10.49 -0.12
C ILE A 8 16.46 -11.55 0.94
N VAL A 9 15.46 -11.31 1.78
CA VAL A 9 14.99 -12.28 2.78
C VAL A 9 13.59 -12.75 2.38
N ALA A 10 13.44 -14.05 2.16
CA ALA A 10 12.16 -14.64 1.74
C ALA A 10 11.34 -15.12 2.95
N ILE A 11 10.27 -14.40 3.29
CA ILE A 11 9.41 -14.73 4.44
C ILE A 11 7.94 -14.68 4.01
N LYS A 12 7.15 -15.65 4.47
CA LYS A 12 5.68 -15.59 4.36
C LYS A 12 5.14 -14.88 5.61
N PRO A 13 4.56 -13.67 5.51
CA PRO A 13 4.06 -12.92 6.66
C PRO A 13 2.77 -13.56 7.19
N ARG A 14 2.95 -14.59 8.01
CA ARG A 14 1.90 -15.38 8.67
C ARG A 14 2.24 -15.47 10.17
N PRO A 15 1.25 -15.65 11.05
CA PRO A 15 1.45 -15.63 12.50
C PRO A 15 2.61 -16.52 12.98
N GLU A 16 2.76 -17.72 12.40
CA GLU A 16 3.82 -18.67 12.71
C GLU A 16 5.23 -18.20 12.33
N ASN A 17 5.36 -17.20 11.46
CA ASN A 17 6.64 -16.63 11.01
C ASN A 17 6.91 -15.25 11.62
N LYS A 18 6.18 -14.82 12.66
CA LYS A 18 6.30 -13.48 13.24
C LYS A 18 7.75 -13.13 13.62
N GLU A 19 8.47 -14.06 14.24
CA GLU A 19 9.87 -13.85 14.63
C GLU A 19 10.80 -13.66 13.43
N HIS A 20 10.57 -14.38 12.33
CA HIS A 20 11.34 -14.17 11.09
C HIS A 20 11.07 -12.80 10.49
N VAL A 21 9.83 -12.30 10.56
CA VAL A 21 9.50 -10.93 10.11
C VAL A 21 10.21 -9.88 10.97
N ILE A 22 10.27 -10.07 12.29
CA ILE A 22 11.03 -9.18 13.20
C ILE A 22 12.52 -9.17 12.83
N LYS A 23 13.12 -10.35 12.65
CA LYS A 23 14.54 -10.49 12.29
C LYS A 23 14.87 -9.79 10.97
N ALA A 24 13.97 -9.81 10.00
CA ALA A 24 14.18 -9.08 8.74
C ALA A 24 14.25 -7.55 8.89
N PHE A 25 13.80 -7.01 10.02
CA PHE A 25 13.80 -5.57 10.31
C PHE A 25 14.93 -5.19 11.26
N GLU A 26 15.66 -6.16 11.84
CA GLU A 26 16.78 -5.89 12.75
C GLU A 26 17.87 -5.07 12.06
N GLY A 27 18.33 -4.02 12.75
CA GLY A 27 19.34 -3.09 12.23
C GLY A 27 18.82 -2.04 11.24
N ALA A 28 17.54 -2.07 10.87
CA ALA A 28 16.96 -1.06 9.98
C ALA A 28 16.65 0.24 10.74
N ASP A 29 17.18 1.37 10.26
CA ASP A 29 16.79 2.70 10.76
C ASP A 29 15.42 3.14 10.19
N ILE A 30 15.15 2.77 8.94
CA ILE A 30 13.96 3.16 8.18
C ILE A 30 13.35 1.92 7.55
N VAL A 31 12.02 1.79 7.63
CA VAL A 31 11.26 0.74 6.94
C VAL A 31 10.21 1.38 6.03
N CYS A 32 10.20 0.98 4.76
CA CYS A 32 9.09 1.24 3.84
C CYS A 32 8.23 -0.02 3.70
N ALA A 33 6.99 0.05 4.20
CA ALA A 33 6.08 -1.08 4.26
C ALA A 33 4.81 -0.85 3.42
N MET A 34 4.42 -1.90 2.69
CA MET A 34 3.20 -1.94 1.90
C MET A 34 2.58 -3.34 2.00
N THR A 35 1.26 -3.39 2.18
CA THR A 35 0.49 -4.63 2.03
C THR A 35 -0.25 -4.66 0.70
N VAL A 36 -0.33 -5.84 0.11
CA VAL A 36 -1.20 -6.16 -1.02
C VAL A 36 -2.29 -7.12 -0.53
N LEU A 37 -3.55 -6.89 -0.94
CA LEU A 37 -4.62 -7.84 -0.65
C LEU A 37 -4.69 -8.90 -1.76
N LEU A 38 -4.82 -10.16 -1.37
CA LEU A 38 -5.32 -11.24 -2.23
C LEU A 38 -6.70 -11.73 -1.75
N MET A 39 -7.03 -11.61 -0.45
CA MET A 39 -8.30 -12.01 0.17
C MET A 39 -8.67 -11.14 1.39
N GLN A 40 -9.96 -10.90 1.63
CA GLN A 40 -10.48 -10.03 2.71
C GLN A 40 -10.08 -10.54 4.11
N GLY A 41 -9.82 -9.63 5.05
CA GLY A 41 -9.50 -9.96 6.46
C GLY A 41 -8.03 -10.27 6.73
N GLU A 42 -7.25 -10.69 5.72
CA GLU A 42 -5.82 -10.95 5.92
C GLU A 42 -4.97 -9.68 5.95
N GLN A 43 -5.42 -8.55 5.37
CA GLN A 43 -4.60 -7.35 5.26
C GLN A 43 -4.32 -6.72 6.61
N LEU A 44 -5.36 -6.58 7.44
CA LEU A 44 -5.25 -5.91 8.72
C LEU A 44 -4.27 -6.67 9.63
N ALA A 45 -4.39 -8.00 9.69
CA ALA A 45 -3.48 -8.84 10.47
C ALA A 45 -2.03 -8.74 9.97
N LYS A 46 -1.81 -8.83 8.65
CA LYS A 46 -0.47 -8.68 8.05
C LYS A 46 0.11 -7.28 8.27
N GLY A 47 -0.70 -6.24 8.12
CA GLY A 47 -0.30 -4.86 8.38
C GLY A 47 0.14 -4.66 9.82
N LYS A 48 -0.67 -5.10 10.78
CA LYS A 48 -0.31 -5.05 12.21
C LYS A 48 0.97 -5.81 12.51
N MET A 49 1.19 -6.98 11.89
CA MET A 49 2.42 -7.74 12.05
C MET A 49 3.66 -6.97 11.58
N LEU A 50 3.58 -6.24 10.46
CA LEU A 50 4.70 -5.40 9.99
C LEU A 50 4.96 -4.22 10.93
N VAL A 51 3.90 -3.61 11.49
CA VAL A 51 4.03 -2.53 12.48
C VAL A 51 4.65 -3.03 13.77
N ASP A 52 4.20 -4.18 14.27
CA ASP A 52 4.79 -4.86 15.43
C ASP A 52 6.27 -5.16 15.20
N ALA A 53 6.63 -5.63 14.00
CA ALA A 53 8.01 -5.92 13.65
C ALA A 53 8.88 -4.66 13.65
N ALA A 54 8.41 -3.57 13.05
CA ALA A 54 9.11 -2.28 13.08
C ALA A 54 9.30 -1.77 14.51
N LYS A 55 8.28 -1.91 15.35
CA LYS A 55 8.37 -1.54 16.77
C LYS A 55 9.38 -2.41 17.52
N ALA A 56 9.32 -3.73 17.35
CA ALA A 56 10.22 -4.67 18.03
C ALA A 56 11.68 -4.48 17.61
N ALA A 57 11.93 -4.12 16.36
CA ALA A 57 13.26 -3.83 15.83
C ALA A 57 13.77 -2.42 16.15
N ASN A 58 13.02 -1.60 16.91
CA ASN A 58 13.36 -0.21 17.25
C ASN A 58 13.60 0.70 16.02
N VAL A 59 12.83 0.47 14.96
CA VAL A 59 12.88 1.30 13.74
C VAL A 59 12.56 2.75 14.09
N LYS A 60 13.35 3.69 13.57
CA LYS A 60 13.19 5.13 13.86
C LYS A 60 12.10 5.76 12.99
N GLN A 61 11.99 5.30 11.74
CA GLN A 61 11.02 5.81 10.79
C GLN A 61 10.30 4.69 10.04
N LEU A 62 8.97 4.74 10.05
CA LEU A 62 8.12 3.87 9.25
C LEU A 62 7.39 4.68 8.17
N ILE A 63 7.69 4.36 6.92
CA ILE A 63 6.99 4.83 5.73
C ILE A 63 5.95 3.77 5.37
N TRP A 64 4.68 4.15 5.35
CA TRP A 64 3.55 3.24 5.18
C TRP A 64 2.69 3.63 3.98
N SER A 65 2.38 2.67 3.10
CA SER A 65 1.42 2.84 2.01
C SER A 65 -0.02 2.60 2.48
N GLY A 66 -0.68 3.68 2.90
CA GLY A 66 -2.05 3.70 3.39
C GLY A 66 -3.09 4.13 2.36
N GLN A 67 -4.33 4.21 2.82
CA GLN A 67 -5.50 4.73 2.09
C GLN A 67 -6.45 5.40 3.09
N GLU A 68 -7.39 6.17 2.56
CA GLU A 68 -8.46 6.77 3.36
C GLU A 68 -9.63 5.80 3.56
N SER A 69 -10.39 6.00 4.64
CA SER A 69 -11.65 5.30 4.88
C SER A 69 -12.72 5.86 3.94
N ILE A 70 -13.06 5.11 2.89
CA ILE A 70 -14.11 5.48 1.95
C ILE A 70 -15.47 5.47 2.66
N LYS A 71 -15.66 4.55 3.61
CA LYS A 71 -16.85 4.52 4.44
C LYS A 71 -17.03 5.82 5.24
N GLU A 72 -15.98 6.31 5.90
CA GLU A 72 -16.06 7.55 6.67
C GLU A 72 -16.21 8.77 5.75
N ARG A 73 -15.40 8.88 4.70
CA ARG A 73 -15.46 10.01 3.75
C ARG A 73 -16.82 10.13 3.06
N SER A 74 -17.52 9.02 2.86
CA SER A 74 -18.85 8.99 2.25
C SER A 74 -20.00 9.09 3.24
N GLY A 75 -19.75 9.35 4.53
CA GLY A 75 -20.79 9.39 5.55
C GLY A 75 -21.53 8.05 5.72
N GLY A 76 -20.86 6.94 5.42
CA GLY A 76 -21.42 5.59 5.46
C GLY A 76 -22.24 5.18 4.22
N LYS A 77 -22.28 5.99 3.16
CA LYS A 77 -22.95 5.63 1.90
C LYS A 77 -22.28 4.44 1.22
N TYR A 78 -20.95 4.43 1.13
CA TYR A 78 -20.19 3.35 0.51
C TYR A 78 -19.55 2.46 1.58
N LYS A 79 -20.12 1.27 1.79
CA LYS A 79 -19.76 0.38 2.91
C LYS A 79 -18.83 -0.78 2.53
N ASN A 80 -18.66 -1.02 1.23
CA ASN A 80 -18.00 -2.22 0.71
C ASN A 80 -16.60 -1.96 0.16
N ALA A 81 -16.02 -0.80 0.46
CA ALA A 81 -14.66 -0.42 0.08
C ALA A 81 -13.61 -1.05 1.02
N VAL A 82 -13.71 -2.37 1.24
CA VAL A 82 -12.97 -3.12 2.27
C VAL A 82 -11.47 -2.91 2.16
N LEU A 83 -10.93 -2.85 0.93
CA LEU A 83 -9.50 -2.67 0.67
C LEU A 83 -8.95 -1.36 1.24
N SER A 84 -9.62 -0.26 0.98
CA SER A 84 -9.19 1.07 1.43
C SER A 84 -9.42 1.21 2.94
N ASP A 85 -10.56 0.73 3.43
CA ASP A 85 -10.92 0.80 4.85
C ASP A 85 -9.99 -0.08 5.72
N GLU A 86 -9.53 -1.23 5.25
CA GLU A 86 -8.53 -2.05 5.98
C GLU A 86 -7.16 -1.37 6.02
N LYS A 87 -6.70 -0.77 4.90
CA LYS A 87 -5.48 0.05 4.91
C LYS A 87 -5.60 1.24 5.86
N HIS A 88 -6.75 1.88 5.92
CA HIS A 88 -7.02 2.96 6.86
C HIS A 88 -6.90 2.50 8.32
N LYS A 89 -7.49 1.34 8.68
CA LYS A 89 -7.35 0.74 10.02
C LYS A 89 -5.90 0.41 10.37
N ILE A 90 -5.08 0.02 9.39
CA ILE A 90 -3.64 -0.19 9.62
C ILE A 90 -2.97 1.17 9.86
N THR A 91 -3.28 2.21 9.09
CA THR A 91 -2.75 3.56 9.31
C THR A 91 -3.04 4.08 10.72
N GLU A 92 -4.25 3.86 11.23
CA GLU A 92 -4.60 4.16 12.63
C GLU A 92 -3.73 3.37 13.62
N TYR A 93 -3.49 2.09 13.34
CA TYR A 93 -2.61 1.26 14.15
C TYR A 93 -1.15 1.73 14.12
N VAL A 94 -0.65 2.17 12.96
CA VAL A 94 0.69 2.77 12.82
C VAL A 94 0.78 4.03 13.68
N ARG A 95 -0.23 4.91 13.65
CA ARG A 95 -0.28 6.13 14.48
C ARG A 95 -0.23 5.80 15.98
N ALA A 96 -0.93 4.75 16.40
CA ALA A 96 -0.96 4.29 17.79
C ALA A 96 0.27 3.47 18.22
N SER A 97 1.18 3.12 17.30
CA SER A 97 2.28 2.17 17.57
C SER A 97 3.36 2.73 18.50
N GLY A 98 3.56 4.04 18.49
CA GLY A 98 4.65 4.73 19.20
C GLY A 98 5.98 4.74 18.44
N ILE A 99 6.01 4.35 17.16
CA ILE A 99 7.20 4.53 16.30
C ILE A 99 7.47 6.04 16.13
N PRO A 100 8.72 6.53 16.31
CA PRO A 100 9.00 7.96 16.42
C PRO A 100 8.58 8.80 15.20
N ILE A 101 8.89 8.33 13.99
CA ILE A 101 8.55 9.02 12.75
C ILE A 101 7.67 8.12 11.90
N MET A 102 6.50 8.65 11.53
CA MET A 102 5.50 7.96 10.72
C MET A 102 5.17 8.80 9.50
N VAL A 103 5.36 8.22 8.31
CA VAL A 103 4.98 8.83 7.04
C VAL A 103 3.92 7.97 6.38
N ASN A 104 2.68 8.46 6.34
CA ASN A 104 1.61 7.81 5.61
C ASN A 104 1.53 8.33 4.17
N ILE A 105 1.81 7.47 3.21
CA ILE A 105 1.75 7.78 1.77
C ILE A 105 0.45 7.22 1.21
N ILE A 106 -0.35 8.11 0.64
CA ILE A 106 -1.60 7.77 -0.04
C ILE A 106 -1.36 7.92 -1.53
N LEU A 107 -1.36 6.80 -2.24
CA LEU A 107 -1.12 6.76 -3.69
C LEU A 107 -2.44 6.81 -4.46
N GLY A 108 -2.41 7.51 -5.59
CA GLY A 108 -3.46 7.45 -6.61
C GLY A 108 -3.37 6.17 -7.47
N MET A 109 -4.10 6.17 -8.58
CA MET A 109 -4.06 5.06 -9.53
C MET A 109 -2.68 4.93 -10.17
N PHE A 110 -2.19 3.71 -10.33
CA PHE A 110 -0.88 3.47 -10.95
C PHE A 110 -0.99 3.63 -12.47
N MET A 111 -0.09 4.40 -13.08
CA MET A 111 -0.07 4.60 -14.53
C MET A 111 0.13 3.28 -15.28
N GLU A 112 0.80 2.32 -14.64
CA GLU A 112 0.96 0.95 -15.12
C GLU A 112 -0.38 0.23 -15.38
N ASN A 113 -1.48 0.64 -14.73
CA ASN A 113 -2.80 0.06 -14.95
C ASN A 113 -3.33 0.29 -16.37
N PHE A 114 -2.88 1.35 -17.07
CA PHE A 114 -3.20 1.58 -18.49
C PHE A 114 -2.53 0.58 -19.44
N LYS A 115 -1.66 -0.30 -18.92
CA LYS A 115 -1.10 -1.44 -19.68
C LYS A 115 -1.85 -2.74 -19.40
N THR A 116 -2.77 -2.74 -18.42
CA THR A 116 -3.45 -3.95 -17.94
C THR A 116 -4.95 -3.71 -17.83
N MET A 117 -5.47 -3.48 -16.61
CA MET A 117 -6.90 -3.44 -16.31
C MET A 117 -7.63 -2.24 -16.92
N ALA A 118 -6.93 -1.11 -17.08
CA ALA A 118 -7.46 0.14 -17.65
C ALA A 118 -6.90 0.41 -19.05
N ALA A 119 -6.43 -0.63 -19.76
CA ALA A 119 -5.85 -0.45 -21.08
C ALA A 119 -6.84 0.14 -22.09
N PRO A 120 -6.44 1.14 -22.90
CA PRO A 120 -7.26 1.66 -23.98
C PRO A 120 -7.67 0.54 -24.94
N ARG A 121 -8.97 0.44 -25.20
CA ARG A 121 -9.55 -0.58 -26.09
C ARG A 121 -9.84 0.03 -27.44
N LYS A 122 -9.30 -0.57 -28.50
CA LYS A 122 -9.60 -0.17 -29.87
C LYS A 122 -11.06 -0.46 -30.20
N GLN A 123 -11.75 0.52 -30.79
CA GLN A 123 -13.15 0.45 -31.21
C GLN A 123 -13.27 0.11 -32.70
N ALA A 124 -14.49 -0.15 -33.16
CA ALA A 124 -14.77 -0.50 -34.55
C ALA A 124 -14.41 0.63 -35.54
N ASP A 125 -14.53 1.89 -35.14
CA ASP A 125 -14.18 3.07 -35.93
C ASP A 125 -12.67 3.40 -35.93
N GLY A 126 -11.86 2.58 -35.23
CA GLY A 126 -10.42 2.77 -35.09
C GLY A 126 -9.99 3.68 -33.94
N SER A 127 -10.93 4.31 -33.23
CA SER A 127 -10.65 5.08 -32.01
C SER A 127 -10.25 4.17 -30.84
N TYR A 128 -9.74 4.77 -29.76
CA TYR A 128 -9.44 4.06 -28.52
C TYR A 128 -10.28 4.63 -27.38
N ALA A 129 -10.92 3.75 -26.62
CA ALA A 129 -11.72 4.12 -25.46
C ALA A 129 -11.06 3.62 -24.18
N VAL A 130 -11.09 4.46 -23.15
CA VAL A 130 -10.84 4.08 -21.76
C VAL A 130 -12.13 4.27 -20.99
N SER A 131 -12.52 3.29 -20.18
CA SER A 131 -13.80 3.32 -19.46
C SER A 131 -13.55 3.28 -17.96
N PHE A 132 -14.07 4.27 -17.25
CA PHE A 132 -14.09 4.34 -15.79
C PHE A 132 -15.52 4.51 -15.29
N ALA A 133 -15.78 4.06 -14.06
CA ALA A 133 -17.04 4.30 -13.37
C ALA A 133 -17.00 5.66 -12.64
N SER A 134 -16.65 6.72 -13.37
CA SER A 134 -16.57 8.11 -12.89
C SER A 134 -17.26 9.04 -13.87
N ALA A 135 -17.59 10.25 -13.44
CA ALA A 135 -18.01 11.30 -14.35
C ALA A 135 -16.83 11.74 -15.24
N LEU A 136 -17.11 12.37 -16.38
CA LEU A 136 -16.05 12.84 -17.29
C LEU A 136 -15.27 14.00 -16.69
N GLU A 137 -15.91 14.76 -15.80
CA GLU A 137 -15.35 15.91 -15.11
C GLU A 137 -14.55 15.52 -13.86
N ASP A 138 -14.63 14.26 -13.42
CA ASP A 138 -13.91 13.78 -12.25
C ASP A 138 -12.40 13.72 -12.52
N VAL A 139 -11.61 14.26 -11.58
CA VAL A 139 -10.15 14.18 -11.63
C VAL A 139 -9.70 12.89 -10.97
N ILE A 140 -9.07 12.01 -11.75
CA ILE A 140 -8.45 10.78 -11.25
C ILE A 140 -6.97 11.07 -10.94
N PRO A 141 -6.52 10.99 -9.68
CA PRO A 141 -5.11 11.12 -9.36
C PRO A 141 -4.34 9.89 -9.88
N VAL A 142 -3.27 10.13 -10.64
CA VAL A 142 -2.42 9.07 -11.24
C VAL A 142 -0.97 9.29 -10.84
N ILE A 143 -0.25 8.21 -10.56
CA ILE A 143 1.20 8.22 -10.27
C ILE A 143 1.94 7.24 -11.19
N TYR A 144 3.10 7.66 -11.72
CA TYR A 144 4.01 6.76 -12.41
C TYR A 144 4.93 6.07 -11.39
N THR A 145 4.50 4.92 -10.87
CA THR A 145 5.18 4.31 -9.71
C THR A 145 6.63 3.92 -9.99
N ALA A 146 6.94 3.41 -11.19
CA ALA A 146 8.30 3.00 -11.53
C ALA A 146 9.32 4.17 -11.59
N ARG A 147 8.85 5.40 -11.83
CA ARG A 147 9.70 6.59 -11.92
C ARG A 147 9.65 7.43 -10.64
N ASP A 148 8.45 7.66 -10.12
CA ASP A 148 8.21 8.73 -9.15
C ASP A 148 8.12 8.21 -7.72
N PHE A 149 7.61 7.00 -7.47
CA PHE A 149 7.35 6.53 -6.10
C PHE A 149 8.62 6.48 -5.25
N GLY A 150 9.71 5.94 -5.82
CA GLY A 150 11.01 5.82 -5.16
C GLY A 150 11.67 7.16 -4.79
N LEU A 151 11.21 8.29 -5.34
CA LEU A 151 11.75 9.62 -5.04
C LEU A 151 11.15 10.22 -3.76
N PHE A 152 10.04 9.66 -3.27
CA PHE A 152 9.31 10.15 -2.09
C PHE A 152 9.43 9.20 -0.89
N VAL A 153 10.20 8.11 -1.00
CA VAL A 153 10.40 7.08 0.04
C VAL A 153 11.85 6.80 0.33
#